data_AF-A0A127T1C7-F1
#
_entry.id   AF-A0A127T1C7-F1
#
_cell.length_a   1.000
_cell.length_b   1.000
_cell.length_c   1.000
_cell.angle_alpha   90.00
_cell.angle_beta   90.00
_cell.angle_gamma   90.00
#
_symmetry.space_group_name_H-M   'P 1'
#
loop_
_entity.id
_entity.type
_entity.pdbx_description
1 polymer ?
#
loop_
_entity_poly.entity_id
_entity_poly.type
_entity_poly.pdbx_seq_one_letter_code
_entity_poly.pdbx_strand_id
1 'polypeptide(L)'
;HESNGEFDSFARLPDLILMDGGRGQVNIALKVLNELGISIPVCGMVKDDHHRTRGLYFNNVEIPIDTSGEGFRLITRIQDEAHRFAIEYHRSLRSREQVHSIL
;
A
#
# COMPACT_ATOMS: atom_id res chain seq x y z
N HIS A 1 -19.07 -12.42 -29.15
CA HIS A 1 -19.06 -13.19 -27.90
C HIS A 1 -19.43 -12.20 -26.82
N GLU A 2 -20.73 -12.13 -26.50
CA GLU A 2 -21.26 -11.24 -25.49
C GLU A 2 -20.97 -11.83 -24.10
N SER A 3 -20.54 -11.00 -23.17
CA SER A 3 -20.82 -11.20 -21.74
C SER A 3 -20.90 -9.83 -21.06
N ASN A 4 -22.15 -9.41 -20.86
CA ASN A 4 -22.56 -8.45 -19.84
C ASN A 4 -22.08 -8.93 -18.47
N GLY A 5 -21.60 -8.01 -17.63
CA GLY A 5 -21.30 -8.29 -16.23
C GLY A 5 -20.77 -7.05 -15.55
N GLU A 6 -21.59 -6.42 -14.73
CA GLU A 6 -21.16 -5.51 -13.66
C GLU A 6 -20.06 -6.22 -12.87
N PHE A 7 -18.79 -5.92 -13.18
CA PHE A 7 -17.71 -6.30 -12.30
C PHE A 7 -17.81 -5.36 -11.12
N ASP A 8 -18.37 -5.88 -10.02
CA ASP A 8 -18.14 -5.34 -8.69
C ASP A 8 -16.64 -5.04 -8.61
N SER A 9 -16.26 -3.78 -8.35
CA SER A 9 -14.89 -3.30 -8.55
C SER A 9 -13.84 -4.08 -7.74
N PHE A 10 -14.31 -4.85 -6.74
CA PHE A 10 -13.56 -5.74 -5.87
C PHE A 10 -13.36 -7.17 -6.41
N ALA A 11 -14.01 -7.56 -7.52
CA ALA A 11 -13.82 -8.87 -8.13
C ALA A 11 -12.53 -8.97 -8.96
N ARG A 12 -11.94 -7.82 -9.34
CA ARG A 12 -10.65 -7.78 -10.04
C ARG A 12 -9.51 -7.61 -9.04
N LEU A 13 -8.56 -8.54 -9.11
CA LEU A 13 -7.32 -8.41 -8.36
C LEU A 13 -6.49 -7.24 -8.90
N PRO A 14 -5.77 -6.52 -8.03
CA PRO A 14 -4.87 -5.47 -8.47
C PRO A 14 -3.68 -6.04 -9.24
N ASP A 15 -3.18 -5.28 -10.22
CA ASP A 15 -1.97 -5.63 -10.96
C ASP A 15 -0.68 -5.38 -10.16
N LEU A 16 -0.75 -4.56 -9.10
CA LEU A 16 0.37 -4.22 -8.23
C LEU A 16 -0.14 -3.81 -6.84
N ILE A 17 0.55 -4.27 -5.79
CA ILE A 17 0.35 -3.81 -4.43
C ILE A 17 1.52 -2.91 -4.03
N LEU A 18 1.23 -1.67 -3.65
CA LEU A 18 2.20 -0.73 -3.09
C LEU A 18 2.10 -0.73 -1.56
N MET A 19 3.23 -0.94 -0.89
CA MET A 19 3.34 -1.00 0.56
C MET A 19 4.07 0.21 1.14
N ASP A 20 3.49 0.82 2.18
CA ASP A 20 4.13 1.88 2.96
C ASP A 20 5.16 1.33 3.96
N GLY A 21 6.15 0.61 3.42
CA GLY A 21 7.34 0.21 4.16
C GLY A 21 8.27 -0.69 3.35
N GLY A 22 9.44 -0.92 3.92
CA GLY A 22 10.55 -1.58 3.24
C GLY A 22 10.46 -3.11 3.21
N ARG A 23 11.61 -3.74 2.94
CA ARG A 23 11.80 -5.19 2.77
C ARG A 23 11.01 -6.09 3.73
N GLY A 24 11.02 -5.78 5.02
CA GLY A 24 10.38 -6.63 6.04
C GLY A 24 8.88 -6.76 5.80
N GLN A 25 8.20 -5.64 5.55
CA GLN A 25 6.75 -5.63 5.33
C GLN A 25 6.38 -6.27 3.99
N VAL A 26 7.15 -6.00 2.93
CA VAL A 26 6.96 -6.62 1.62
C VAL A 26 7.05 -8.14 1.69
N ASN A 27 8.06 -8.67 2.38
CA ASN A 27 8.24 -10.11 2.51
C ASN A 27 7.10 -10.78 3.27
N ILE A 28 6.53 -10.11 4.29
CA ILE A 28 5.36 -10.61 5.02
C ILE A 28 4.14 -10.64 4.08
N ALA A 29 3.89 -9.57 3.32
CA ALA A 29 2.78 -9.54 2.37
C ALA A 29 2.92 -10.62 1.29
N LEU A 30 4.11 -10.81 0.72
CA LEU A 30 4.40 -11.88 -0.23
C LEU A 30 4.14 -13.26 0.37
N LYS A 31 4.52 -13.49 1.64
CA LYS A 31 4.24 -14.75 2.33
C LYS A 31 2.74 -15.01 2.45
N VAL A 32 1.96 -14.00 2.86
CA VAL A 32 0.49 -14.12 2.97
C VAL A 32 -0.15 -14.36 1.61
N LEU A 33 0.27 -13.65 0.57
CA LEU A 33 -0.23 -13.85 -0.79
C LEU A 33 0.05 -15.27 -1.30
N ASN A 34 1.24 -15.80 -1.02
CA ASN A 34 1.59 -17.19 -1.34
C ASN A 34 0.71 -18.20 -0.58
N GLU A 35 0.43 -17.97 0.70
CA GLU A 35 -0.48 -18.81 1.50
C GLU A 35 -1.92 -18.80 0.94
N LEU A 36 -2.34 -17.68 0.34
CA LEU A 36 -3.64 -17.54 -0.33
C LEU A 36 -3.65 -18.03 -1.78
N GLY A 37 -2.51 -18.45 -2.32
CA GLY A 37 -2.37 -18.86 -3.73
C GLY A 37 -2.53 -17.71 -4.73
N ILE A 38 -2.33 -16.46 -4.28
CA ILE A 38 -2.50 -15.25 -5.09
C ILE A 38 -1.12 -14.78 -5.58
N SER A 39 -0.97 -14.60 -6.89
CA SER A 39 0.28 -14.10 -7.49
C SER A 39 0.11 -12.66 -7.94
N ILE A 40 0.36 -11.72 -7.03
CA ILE A 40 0.35 -10.28 -7.31
C ILE A 40 1.71 -9.71 -6.91
N PRO A 41 2.35 -8.90 -7.77
CA PRO A 41 3.60 -8.25 -7.42
C PRO A 41 3.39 -7.25 -6.27
N VAL A 42 4.34 -7.25 -5.33
CA VAL A 42 4.34 -6.33 -4.18
C VAL A 42 5.59 -5.46 -4.24
N CYS A 43 5.40 -4.16 -4.15
CA CYS A 43 6.46 -3.17 -4.12
C CYS A 43 6.40 -2.37 -2.82
N GLY A 44 7.52 -2.26 -2.12
CA GLY A 44 7.64 -1.46 -0.90
C GLY A 44 8.28 -0.11 -1.16
N MET A 45 7.86 0.93 -0.45
CA MET A 45 8.51 2.23 -0.49
C MET A 45 9.52 2.32 0.66
N VAL A 46 10.79 2.50 0.32
CA VAL A 46 11.87 2.63 1.30
C VAL A 46 12.03 4.11 1.63
N LYS A 47 11.85 4.47 2.89
CA LYS A 47 12.05 5.83 3.40
C LYS A 47 13.52 6.03 3.81
N ASP A 48 14.01 7.26 3.67
CA ASP A 48 15.25 7.72 4.28
C ASP A 48 15.04 8.14 5.75
N ASP A 49 16.12 8.57 6.41
CA ASP A 49 16.10 9.03 7.80
C ASP A 49 15.22 10.28 8.01
N HIS A 50 14.87 11.00 6.93
CA HIS A 50 13.98 12.16 6.93
C HIS A 50 12.53 11.80 6.55
N HIS A 51 12.17 10.51 6.59
CA HIS A 51 10.84 9.99 6.21
C HIS A 51 10.45 10.24 4.75
N ARG A 52 11.40 10.52 3.86
CA ARG A 52 11.15 10.71 2.43
C ARG A 52 11.43 9.42 1.68
N THR A 53 10.58 9.08 0.72
CA THR A 53 10.79 7.90 -0.12
C THR A 53 12.07 8.06 -0.94
N ARG A 54 13.06 7.21 -0.69
CA ARG A 54 14.39 7.19 -1.32
C ARG A 54 14.47 6.21 -2.49
N GLY A 55 13.66 5.16 -2.43
CA GLY A 55 13.70 4.08 -3.41
C GLY A 55 12.52 3.13 -3.26
N LEU A 56 12.41 2.23 -4.23
CA LEU A 56 11.43 1.17 -4.25
C LEU A 56 12.10 -0.17 -3.97
N TYR A 57 11.50 -0.97 -3.11
CA TYR A 57 11.90 -2.35 -2.90
C TYR A 57 10.99 -3.26 -3.71
N PHE A 58 11.54 -3.91 -4.72
CA PHE A 58 10.80 -4.80 -5.60
C PHE A 58 11.63 -6.03 -5.94
N ASN A 59 11.01 -7.22 -5.92
CA ASN A 59 11.67 -8.49 -6.23
C ASN A 59 13.02 -8.70 -5.51
N ASN A 60 13.07 -8.36 -4.22
CA ASN A 60 14.25 -8.51 -3.39
C ASN A 60 15.44 -7.60 -3.77
N VAL A 61 15.18 -6.55 -4.55
CA VAL A 61 16.13 -5.53 -4.99
C VAL A 61 15.62 -4.15 -4.61
N GLU A 62 16.52 -3.28 -4.17
CA GLU A 62 16.21 -1.86 -4.00
C GLU A 62 16.54 -1.11 -5.29
N ILE A 63 15.52 -0.48 -5.87
CA ILE A 63 15.58 0.29 -7.10
C ILE A 63 15.59 1.77 -6.71
N PRO A 64 16.66 2.52 -7.01
CA PRO A 64 16.67 3.96 -6.80
C PRO A 64 15.63 4.59 -7.73
N ILE A 65 14.84 5.51 -7.20
CA ILE A 65 13.86 6.24 -7.99
C ILE A 65 14.33 7.67 -8.20
N ASP A 66 14.16 8.17 -9.41
CA ASP A 66 14.43 9.57 -9.70
C ASP A 66 13.33 10.44 -9.06
N THR A 67 13.71 11.20 -8.04
CA THR A 67 12.82 12.08 -7.27
C THR A 67 12.32 13.27 -8.07
N SER A 68 12.94 13.57 -9.22
CA SER A 68 12.50 14.62 -10.13
C SER A 68 11.45 14.16 -11.15
N GLY A 69 11.28 12.84 -11.31
CA GLY A 69 10.37 12.25 -12.30
C GLY A 69 8.89 12.30 -11.90
N GLU A 70 8.01 12.39 -12.89
CA GLU A 70 6.56 12.36 -12.69
C GLU A 70 6.06 11.05 -12.05
N GLY A 71 6.74 9.93 -12.32
CA GLY A 71 6.44 8.63 -11.70
C GLY A 71 6.62 8.65 -10.18
N PHE A 72 7.68 9.29 -9.68
CA PHE A 72 7.88 9.46 -8.24
C PHE A 72 6.77 10.32 -7.62
N ARG A 73 6.38 11.41 -8.28
CA ARG A 73 5.28 12.27 -7.81
C ARG A 73 3.94 11.54 -7.73
N LEU A 74 3.68 10.61 -8.64
CA LEU A 74 2.49 9.77 -8.59
C LEU A 74 2.54 8.83 -7.38
N ILE A 75 3.64 8.11 -7.20
CA ILE A 75 3.82 7.16 -6.09
C ILE A 75 3.71 7.87 -4.75
N THR A 76 4.37 9.02 -4.58
CA THR A 76 4.27 9.83 -3.36
C THR A 76 2.84 10.26 -3.07
N ARG A 77 2.06 10.68 -4.07
CA ARG A 77 0.64 11.01 -3.89
C ARG A 77 -0.21 9.82 -3.46
N ILE A 78 0.03 8.64 -4.04
CA ILE A 78 -0.66 7.41 -3.63
C ILE A 78 -0.32 7.08 -2.16
N GLN A 79 0.95 7.23 -1.79
CA GLN A 79 1.43 7.00 -0.44
C GLN A 79 0.80 7.97 0.57
N ASP A 80 0.78 9.27 0.26
CA ASP A 80 0.18 10.30 1.10
C ASP A 80 -1.30 10.02 1.35
N GLU A 81 -2.03 9.58 0.31
CA GLU A 81 -3.45 9.24 0.42
C GLU A 81 -3.69 7.97 1.24
N ALA A 82 -2.89 6.93 1.05
CA ALA A 82 -2.96 5.71 1.85
C ALA A 82 -2.64 6.00 3.33
N HIS A 83 -1.65 6.85 3.60
CA HIS A 83 -1.28 7.26 4.94
C HIS A 83 -2.35 8.13 5.60
N ARG A 84 -2.91 9.11 4.86
CA ARG A 84 -4.04 9.94 5.30
C ARG A 84 -5.24 9.07 5.69
N PHE A 85 -5.60 8.13 4.82
CA PHE A 85 -6.72 7.20 5.07
C PHE A 85 -6.49 6.36 6.33
N ALA A 86 -5.29 5.80 6.52
CA ALA A 86 -4.96 5.02 7.70
C ALA A 86 -5.05 5.86 8.98
N ILE A 87 -4.54 7.10 8.98
CA ILE A 87 -4.63 8.01 10.13
C ILE A 87 -6.09 8.33 10.45
N GLU A 88 -6.90 8.68 9.46
CA GLU A 88 -8.31 9.01 9.65
C GLU A 88 -9.11 7.84 10.20
N TYR A 89 -8.88 6.64 9.66
CA TYR A 89 -9.50 5.42 10.16
C TYR A 89 -9.15 5.15 11.63
N HIS A 90 -7.87 5.23 12.00
CA HIS A 90 -7.44 5.06 13.39
C HIS A 90 -7.96 6.15 14.32
N ARG A 91 -8.06 7.42 13.86
CA ARG A 91 -8.68 8.51 14.62
C ARG A 91 -10.17 8.26 14.86
N SER A 92 -10.89 7.77 13.85
CA SER A 92 -12.31 7.41 13.96
C SER A 92 -12.54 6.25 14.93
N LEU A 93 -11.69 5.21 14.90
CA LEU A 93 -11.77 4.11 15.85
C LEU A 93 -11.56 4.59 17.30
N ARG A 94 -10.53 5.42 17.53
CA ARG A 94 -10.24 5.98 18.85
C ARG A 94 -11.33 6.89 19.38
N SER A 95 -11.94 7.72 18.52
CA SER A 95 -13.05 8.56 18.94
C SER A 95 -14.28 7.73 19.34
N ARG A 96 -14.53 6.60 18.66
CA ARG A 96 -15.59 5.66 19.03
C ARG A 96 -15.30 4.91 20.33
N GLU A 97 -14.05 4.53 20.59
CA GLU A 97 -13.64 3.93 21.87
C GLU A 97 -13.77 4.92 23.05
N GLN A 98 -13.49 6.21 22.84
CA GLN A 98 -13.69 7.24 23.87
C GLN A 98 -15.16 7.39 24.28
N VAL A 99 -16.12 7.20 23.38
CA VAL A 99 -17.55 7.25 23.71
C VAL A 99 -17.99 6.02 24.51
N HIS A 100 -17.29 4.88 24.38
CA HIS A 100 -17.57 3.67 25.16
C HIS A 100 -16.94 3.70 26.56
N SER A 101 -15.99 4.60 26.83
CA SER A 101 -15.27 4.67 28.12
C SER A 101 -15.92 5.63 29.14
N ILE A 102 -17.08 6.22 28.84
CA ILE A 102 -17.78 7.20 29.71
C ILE A 102 -19.19 6.69 30.13
N LEU A 103 -19.54 5.45 29.79
CA LEU A 103 -20.77 4.77 30.24
C LEU A 103 -20.44 3.55 31.09
#